data_AF-H3GSB8-F1
#
_entry.id   AF-H3GSB8-F1
#
_cell.length_a   1.000
_cell.length_b   1.000
_cell.length_c   1.000
_cell.angle_alpha   90.00
_cell.angle_beta   90.00
_cell.angle_gamma   90.00
#
_symmetry.space_group_name_H-M   'P 1'
#
loop_
_entity.id
_entity.type
_entity.pdbx_description
1 polymer ?
#
loop_
_entity_poly.entity_id
_entity_poly.type
_entity_poly.pdbx_seq_one_letter_code
_entity_poly.pdbx_strand_id
1 'polypeptide(L)'
;MVSVAAALSFTVAIATLATSGVDAHGTLTQPALKFTGTGYGGNFAATVPMTALTPQSGDIFTNYPDASLNAAAFTRAFKASKYSSLKEFLLTNQDMSKGRFTMPKTPECGFTDPTSGPVVPLPQELEWYGGKMNHDGPCEVWCDNEIVLPFTANCAVTYPEGKFPYEKAKCEGKSRLTLYWMSTLLEWQVYIDCAKIGEGGSAASSNTTSAATPTGVSAATQPPSMQTPSTQTTYSDTVGGEADPATTSQCKRKLQRVASN
;
A
#
# COMPACT_ATOMS: atom_id res chain seq x y z
N MET A 1 6.34 -63.44 30.53
CA MET A 1 6.95 -63.01 29.26
C MET A 1 5.90 -63.30 28.19
N VAL A 2 5.26 -62.34 27.53
CA VAL A 2 5.80 -61.36 26.57
C VAL A 2 5.02 -60.04 26.64
N SER A 3 5.74 -58.96 26.33
CA SER A 3 5.39 -57.53 26.37
C SER A 3 4.14 -57.10 25.61
N VAL A 4 3.46 -56.07 26.13
CA VAL A 4 2.57 -55.19 25.35
C VAL A 4 3.29 -53.87 25.13
N ALA A 5 3.66 -53.58 23.89
CA ALA A 5 4.26 -52.31 23.49
C ALA A 5 3.15 -51.26 23.31
N ALA A 6 3.20 -50.19 24.10
CA ALA A 6 2.35 -49.02 23.89
C ALA A 6 3.06 -48.06 22.93
N ALA A 7 2.53 -47.93 21.71
CA ALA A 7 2.97 -46.92 20.76
C ALA A 7 2.35 -45.57 21.13
N LEU A 8 3.16 -44.61 21.58
CA LEU A 8 2.75 -43.20 21.70
C LEU A 8 2.88 -42.53 20.33
N SER A 9 1.74 -42.20 19.72
CA SER A 9 1.69 -41.35 18.53
C SER A 9 1.67 -39.88 18.95
N PHE A 10 2.78 -39.17 18.74
CA PHE A 10 2.83 -37.71 18.85
C PHE A 10 2.21 -37.07 17.60
N THR A 11 1.04 -36.45 17.76
CA THR A 11 0.44 -35.60 16.72
C THR A 11 0.99 -34.18 16.88
N VAL A 12 1.84 -33.75 15.94
CA VAL A 12 2.31 -32.37 15.86
C VAL A 12 1.24 -31.55 15.13
N ALA A 13 0.54 -30.68 15.85
CA ALA A 13 -0.39 -29.71 15.26
C ALA A 13 0.42 -28.60 14.58
N ILE A 14 0.45 -28.58 13.25
CA ILE A 14 1.05 -27.49 12.46
C ILE A 14 0.02 -26.36 12.43
N ALA A 15 0.24 -25.31 13.22
CA ALA A 15 -0.50 -24.07 13.11
C ALA A 15 -0.10 -23.37 11.80
N THR A 16 -0.98 -23.40 10.81
CA THR A 16 -0.84 -22.58 9.60
C THR A 16 -1.09 -21.12 9.96
N LEU A 17 -0.02 -20.33 10.09
CA LEU A 17 -0.13 -18.87 10.08
C LEU A 17 -0.67 -18.45 8.72
N ALA A 18 -1.95 -18.06 8.68
CA ALA A 18 -2.51 -17.35 7.54
C ALA A 18 -1.78 -16.00 7.43
N THR A 19 -0.81 -15.91 6.53
CA THR A 19 -0.23 -14.62 6.14
C THR A 19 -1.33 -13.85 5.42
N SER A 20 -2.00 -12.92 6.12
CA SER A 20 -2.78 -11.89 5.44
C SER A 20 -1.85 -11.20 4.46
N GLY A 21 -2.10 -11.35 3.17
CA GLY A 21 -1.32 -10.68 2.14
C GLY A 21 -1.46 -9.17 2.35
N VAL A 22 -0.46 -8.55 2.97
CA VAL A 22 -0.33 -7.09 2.98
C VAL A 22 0.07 -6.74 1.55
N ASP A 23 -0.89 -6.25 0.77
CA ASP A 23 -0.57 -5.64 -0.52
C ASP A 23 0.25 -4.39 -0.22
N ALA A 24 1.54 -4.43 -0.53
CA ALA A 24 2.45 -3.31 -0.28
C ALA A 24 2.15 -2.12 -1.21
N HIS A 25 1.42 -2.36 -2.29
CA HIS A 25 1.02 -1.38 -3.27
C HIS A 25 -0.45 -0.97 -3.09
N GLY A 26 -0.91 0.01 -3.85
CA GLY A 26 -2.27 0.53 -3.72
C GLY A 26 -2.55 1.70 -4.64
N THR A 27 -3.73 2.27 -4.46
CA THR A 27 -4.28 3.36 -5.28
C THR A 27 -5.36 4.09 -4.48
N LEU A 28 -5.78 5.28 -4.90
CA LEU A 28 -6.92 5.95 -4.31
C LEU A 28 -8.21 5.14 -4.48
N THR A 29 -9.02 5.15 -3.43
CA THR A 29 -10.39 4.63 -3.41
C THR A 29 -11.42 5.76 -3.33
N GLN A 30 -11.02 6.90 -2.76
CA GLN A 30 -11.77 8.15 -2.78
C GLN A 30 -10.84 9.30 -3.19
N PRO A 31 -11.19 10.13 -4.19
CA PRO A 31 -12.29 9.92 -5.14
C PRO A 31 -12.12 8.60 -5.91
N ALA A 32 -13.24 8.02 -6.36
CA ALA A 32 -13.21 6.78 -7.12
C ALA A 32 -12.49 6.96 -8.47
N LEU A 33 -11.67 5.97 -8.83
CA LEU A 33 -10.84 5.99 -10.03
C LEU A 33 -11.47 5.20 -11.17
N LYS A 34 -11.19 5.65 -12.40
CA LYS A 34 -11.40 4.86 -13.61
C LYS A 34 -10.04 4.33 -14.06
N PHE A 35 -9.88 3.02 -14.13
CA PHE A 35 -8.66 2.40 -14.65
C PHE A 35 -8.69 2.26 -16.18
N THR A 36 -7.51 2.27 -16.78
CA THR A 36 -7.28 2.11 -18.23
C THR A 36 -7.47 0.67 -18.72
N GLY A 37 -7.61 -0.30 -17.82
CA GLY A 37 -7.81 -1.71 -18.14
C GLY A 37 -8.39 -2.51 -16.98
N THR A 38 -8.31 -3.84 -17.08
CA THR A 38 -8.90 -4.79 -16.12
C THR A 38 -7.89 -5.50 -15.20
N GLY A 39 -6.59 -5.28 -15.40
CA GLY A 39 -5.53 -5.81 -14.52
C GLY A 39 -5.49 -5.14 -13.14
N TYR A 40 -4.49 -5.47 -12.33
CA TYR A 40 -4.28 -4.80 -11.04
C TYR A 40 -3.68 -3.40 -11.24
N GLY A 41 -4.46 -2.37 -10.90
CA GLY A 41 -4.12 -0.95 -11.05
C GLY A 41 -3.33 -0.35 -9.88
N GLY A 42 -3.21 -1.05 -8.75
CA GLY A 42 -2.48 -0.55 -7.57
C GLY A 42 -0.96 -0.63 -7.67
N ASN A 43 -0.39 -1.08 -8.79
CA ASN A 43 1.05 -1.17 -8.97
C ASN A 43 1.70 0.19 -9.32
N PHE A 44 3.02 0.29 -9.19
CA PHE A 44 3.77 1.43 -9.70
C PHE A 44 3.81 1.47 -11.23
N ALA A 45 3.57 2.65 -11.78
CA ALA A 45 3.51 2.90 -13.22
C ALA A 45 4.90 3.21 -13.81
N ALA A 46 5.85 3.65 -13.01
CA ALA A 46 7.20 3.98 -13.45
C ALA A 46 8.19 3.90 -12.29
N THR A 47 9.48 4.09 -12.60
CA THR A 47 10.51 4.31 -11.58
C THR A 47 11.24 5.62 -11.84
N VAL A 48 11.77 6.26 -10.80
CA VAL A 48 12.77 7.32 -10.93
C VAL A 48 14.13 6.77 -10.49
N PRO A 49 15.21 6.97 -11.28
CA PRO A 49 16.54 6.57 -10.83
C PRO A 49 16.99 7.45 -9.67
N MET A 50 17.56 6.87 -8.62
CA MET A 50 18.08 7.63 -7.46
C MET A 50 19.12 8.70 -7.84
N THR A 51 19.81 8.52 -8.97
CA THR A 51 20.75 9.49 -9.54
C THR A 51 20.08 10.76 -10.07
N ALA A 52 18.75 10.83 -10.09
CA ALA A 52 18.00 12.06 -10.41
C ALA A 52 18.20 13.15 -9.34
N LEU A 53 18.67 12.77 -8.14
CA LEU A 53 19.08 13.69 -7.08
C LEU A 53 20.48 13.33 -6.57
N THR A 54 21.17 14.32 -6.01
CA THR A 54 22.42 14.09 -5.27
C THR A 54 22.12 14.01 -3.78
N PRO A 55 22.47 12.91 -3.08
CA PRO A 55 22.30 12.83 -1.64
C PRO A 55 23.12 13.92 -0.95
N GLN A 56 22.60 14.49 0.13
CA GLN A 56 23.36 15.46 0.92
C GLN A 56 24.49 14.76 1.69
N SER A 57 25.45 15.52 2.20
CA SER A 57 26.59 14.95 2.93
C SER A 57 26.12 14.07 4.10
N GLY A 58 26.55 12.81 4.11
CA GLY A 58 26.16 11.82 5.12
C GLY A 58 24.88 11.04 4.82
N ASP A 59 24.13 11.41 3.78
CA ASP A 59 22.92 10.71 3.38
C ASP A 59 23.21 9.56 2.40
N ILE A 60 22.40 8.51 2.50
CA ILE A 60 22.22 7.49 1.48
C ILE A 60 20.72 7.30 1.24
N PHE A 61 20.34 6.87 0.04
CA PHE A 61 18.94 6.64 -0.32
C PHE A 61 18.47 5.19 -0.11
N THR A 62 19.34 4.32 0.40
CA THR A 62 19.11 2.87 0.55
C THR A 62 19.38 2.39 1.96
N ASN A 63 18.95 3.15 2.97
CA ASN A 63 18.92 2.67 4.36
C ASN A 63 17.87 1.55 4.46
N TYR A 64 18.32 0.41 4.99
CA TYR A 64 17.47 -0.75 5.27
C TYR A 64 17.84 -1.33 6.64
N PRO A 65 16.86 -1.74 7.48
CA PRO A 65 15.42 -1.76 7.22
C PRO A 65 14.69 -0.43 7.42
N ASP A 66 15.37 0.63 7.86
CA ASP A 66 14.74 1.92 8.19
C ASP A 66 14.51 2.81 6.96
N ALA A 67 13.44 2.53 6.24
CA ALA A 67 13.05 3.26 5.03
C ALA A 67 12.59 4.70 5.31
N SER A 68 12.27 5.04 6.57
CA SER A 68 11.95 6.41 6.96
C SER A 68 13.14 7.36 6.76
N LEU A 69 14.36 6.85 6.95
CA LEU A 69 15.60 7.58 6.67
C LEU A 69 15.76 7.89 5.18
N ASN A 70 15.26 7.03 4.29
CA ASN A 70 15.31 7.26 2.84
C ASN A 70 14.37 8.41 2.44
N ALA A 71 13.15 8.46 3.00
CA ALA A 71 12.23 9.57 2.77
C ALA A 71 12.81 10.90 3.28
N ALA A 72 13.50 10.87 4.43
CA ALA A 72 14.19 12.04 4.97
C ALA A 72 15.37 12.49 4.09
N ALA A 73 16.20 11.55 3.63
CA ALA A 73 17.31 11.82 2.71
C ALA A 73 16.81 12.36 1.36
N PHE A 74 15.78 11.73 0.78
CA PHE A 74 15.11 12.23 -0.42
C PHE A 74 14.61 13.67 -0.21
N THR A 75 13.94 13.94 0.90
CA THR A 75 13.40 15.28 1.20
C THR A 75 14.49 16.33 1.25
N ARG A 76 15.64 16.05 1.88
CA ARG A 76 16.78 16.97 1.91
C ARG A 76 17.34 17.22 0.52
N ALA A 77 17.57 16.15 -0.25
CA ALA A 77 18.08 16.26 -1.61
C ALA A 77 17.10 16.98 -2.56
N PHE A 78 15.79 16.72 -2.44
CA PHE A 78 14.73 17.35 -3.21
C PHE A 78 14.64 18.85 -2.90
N LYS A 79 14.69 19.25 -1.62
CA LYS A 79 14.71 20.67 -1.22
C LYS A 79 15.95 21.43 -1.69
N ALA A 80 17.08 20.74 -1.84
CA ALA A 80 18.32 21.31 -2.38
C ALA A 80 18.35 21.30 -3.93
N SER A 81 17.35 20.70 -4.57
CA SER A 81 17.27 20.57 -6.03
C SER A 81 16.65 21.80 -6.68
N LYS A 82 16.54 21.78 -8.01
CA LYS A 82 15.87 22.81 -8.81
C LYS A 82 14.35 22.65 -8.89
N TYR A 83 13.82 21.50 -8.47
CA TYR A 83 12.41 21.18 -8.67
C TYR A 83 11.52 21.92 -7.67
N SER A 84 10.42 22.47 -8.16
CA SER A 84 9.48 23.27 -7.36
C SER A 84 8.36 22.43 -6.74
N SER A 85 8.11 21.24 -7.28
CA SER A 85 7.03 20.33 -6.87
C SER A 85 7.40 18.87 -7.10
N LEU A 86 6.72 17.96 -6.39
CA LEU A 86 6.90 16.53 -6.61
C LEU A 86 6.42 16.15 -8.01
N LYS A 87 5.29 16.72 -8.46
CA LYS A 87 4.79 16.58 -9.83
C LYS A 87 5.87 16.89 -10.87
N GLU A 88 6.53 18.04 -10.79
CA GLU A 88 7.58 18.43 -11.73
C GLU A 88 8.74 17.42 -11.72
N PHE A 89 9.19 17.02 -10.53
CA PHE A 89 10.28 16.05 -10.38
C PHE A 89 9.95 14.69 -11.01
N LEU A 90 8.77 14.14 -10.71
CA LEU A 90 8.36 12.83 -11.23
C LEU A 90 8.18 12.86 -12.73
N LEU A 91 7.42 13.83 -13.26
CA LEU A 91 7.14 13.92 -14.70
C LEU A 91 8.40 14.19 -15.52
N THR A 92 9.43 14.81 -14.93
CA THR A 92 10.72 15.03 -15.60
C THR A 92 11.61 13.79 -15.63
N ASN A 93 11.63 13.00 -14.55
CA ASN A 93 12.67 11.99 -14.34
C ASN A 93 12.19 10.54 -14.41
N GLN A 94 10.88 10.29 -14.49
CA GLN A 94 10.36 8.93 -14.49
C GLN A 94 10.70 8.18 -15.78
N ASP A 95 11.04 6.90 -15.62
CA ASP A 95 11.25 5.95 -16.69
C ASP A 95 10.02 5.03 -16.79
N MET A 96 9.15 5.34 -17.76
CA MET A 96 7.92 4.57 -18.01
C MET A 96 8.20 3.15 -18.50
N SER A 97 9.41 2.87 -19.00
CA SER A 97 9.80 1.51 -19.41
C SER A 97 10.08 0.59 -18.23
N LYS A 98 10.31 1.15 -17.04
CA LYS A 98 10.65 0.42 -15.81
C LYS A 98 9.49 0.24 -14.82
N GLY A 99 8.27 0.59 -15.22
CA GLY A 99 7.06 0.31 -14.41
C GLY A 99 6.50 -1.09 -14.61
N ARG A 100 5.38 -1.38 -13.92
CA ARG A 100 4.58 -2.57 -14.23
C ARG A 100 3.80 -2.40 -15.53
N PHE A 101 3.45 -3.50 -16.18
CA PHE A 101 2.69 -3.53 -17.44
C PHE A 101 1.38 -4.31 -17.28
N THR A 102 0.75 -4.20 -16.10
CA THR A 102 -0.52 -4.89 -15.79
C THR A 102 -1.70 -4.34 -16.58
N MET A 103 -1.62 -3.11 -17.07
CA MET A 103 -2.58 -2.47 -17.99
C MET A 103 -1.92 -1.25 -18.68
N PRO A 104 -2.59 -0.61 -19.66
CA PRO A 104 -2.07 0.60 -20.29
C PRO A 104 -1.77 1.69 -19.26
N LYS A 105 -0.72 2.49 -19.47
CA LYS A 105 -0.35 3.56 -18.54
C LYS A 105 0.12 4.81 -19.25
N THR A 106 -0.05 5.96 -18.60
CA THR A 106 0.45 7.25 -19.06
C THR A 106 1.37 7.89 -18.03
N PRO A 107 2.32 8.75 -18.45
CA PRO A 107 3.17 9.49 -17.53
C PRO A 107 2.38 10.36 -16.54
N GLU A 108 1.25 10.92 -16.96
CA GLU A 108 0.52 11.92 -16.18
C GLU A 108 -0.51 11.34 -15.22
N CYS A 109 -0.97 10.10 -15.45
CA CYS A 109 -2.06 9.47 -14.70
C CYS A 109 -1.83 7.99 -14.36
N GLY A 110 -0.63 7.46 -14.56
CA GLY A 110 -0.32 6.07 -14.25
C GLY A 110 -1.30 5.13 -14.94
N PHE A 111 -1.96 4.26 -14.17
CA PHE A 111 -2.94 3.29 -14.66
C PHE A 111 -4.39 3.81 -14.71
N THR A 112 -4.59 5.11 -14.51
CA THR A 112 -5.93 5.74 -14.43
C THR A 112 -6.26 6.59 -15.65
N ASP A 113 -7.54 6.69 -15.96
CA ASP A 113 -8.11 7.47 -17.06
C ASP A 113 -9.10 8.52 -16.51
N PRO A 114 -8.69 9.79 -16.40
CA PRO A 114 -9.56 10.87 -15.92
C PRO A 114 -10.52 11.40 -16.99
N THR A 115 -10.64 10.77 -18.16
CA THR A 115 -11.39 11.31 -19.30
C THR A 115 -12.65 10.51 -19.60
N SER A 116 -12.52 9.20 -19.79
CA SER A 116 -13.62 8.34 -20.29
C SER A 116 -14.61 7.89 -19.19
N GLY A 117 -14.31 8.16 -17.93
CA GLY A 117 -15.11 7.77 -16.76
C GLY A 117 -16.25 8.75 -16.39
N PRO A 118 -17.11 8.34 -15.44
CA PRO A 118 -18.07 9.25 -14.81
C PRO A 118 -17.33 10.34 -14.03
N VAL A 119 -17.97 11.50 -13.92
CA VAL A 119 -17.55 12.55 -12.99
C VAL A 119 -17.90 12.07 -11.58
N VAL A 120 -16.95 12.18 -10.64
CA VAL A 120 -17.15 11.83 -9.23
C VAL A 120 -17.13 13.09 -8.36
N PRO A 121 -17.91 13.13 -7.27
CA PRO A 121 -17.94 14.28 -6.39
C PRO A 121 -16.61 14.43 -5.64
N LEU A 122 -16.31 15.64 -5.20
CA LEU A 122 -15.19 15.90 -4.30
C LEU A 122 -15.46 15.26 -2.93
N PRO A 123 -14.63 14.32 -2.46
CA PRO A 123 -14.80 13.73 -1.12
C PRO A 123 -14.47 14.76 -0.03
N GLN A 124 -14.57 14.36 1.24
CA GLN A 124 -14.10 15.20 2.35
C GLN A 124 -12.57 15.10 2.49
N GLU A 125 -12.05 13.88 2.35
CA GLU A 125 -10.64 13.53 2.35
C GLU A 125 -10.40 12.53 1.22
N LEU A 126 -9.16 12.41 0.76
CA LEU A 126 -8.81 11.31 -0.13
C LEU A 126 -8.55 10.06 0.70
N GLU A 127 -8.84 8.88 0.15
CA GLU A 127 -8.65 7.61 0.87
C GLU A 127 -7.82 6.62 0.04
N TRP A 128 -6.78 6.06 0.63
CA TRP A 128 -5.92 5.04 0.02
C TRP A 128 -6.47 3.63 0.25
N TYR A 129 -6.34 2.77 -0.75
CA TYR A 129 -6.70 1.36 -0.64
C TYR A 129 -6.01 0.67 0.55
N GLY A 130 -6.78 -0.07 1.33
CA GLY A 130 -6.26 -0.79 2.51
C GLY A 130 -5.95 0.10 3.72
N GLY A 131 -6.31 1.39 3.68
CA GLY A 131 -6.27 2.30 4.83
C GLY A 131 -4.87 2.64 5.33
N LYS A 132 -3.81 2.40 4.53
CA LYS A 132 -2.45 2.88 4.79
C LYS A 132 -1.56 2.74 3.57
N MET A 133 -0.64 3.69 3.39
CA MET A 133 0.50 3.51 2.47
C MET A 133 1.57 2.68 3.16
N ASN A 134 1.96 1.53 2.60
CA ASN A 134 2.90 0.61 3.24
C ASN A 134 4.38 0.97 3.02
N HIS A 135 4.67 1.94 2.15
CA HIS A 135 6.03 2.39 1.89
C HIS A 135 6.20 3.86 2.24
N ASP A 136 7.32 4.18 2.89
CA ASP A 136 7.74 5.55 3.13
C ASP A 136 7.97 6.29 1.81
N GLY A 137 7.60 7.56 1.79
CA GLY A 137 7.95 8.45 0.70
C GLY A 137 6.99 9.62 0.52
N PRO A 138 7.38 10.59 -0.32
CA PRO A 138 6.67 11.85 -0.43
C PRO A 138 5.38 11.72 -1.22
N CYS A 139 4.42 12.59 -0.91
CA CYS A 139 3.24 12.78 -1.76
C CYS A 139 2.85 14.25 -1.91
N GLU A 140 2.04 14.50 -2.93
CA GLU A 140 1.52 15.81 -3.32
C GLU A 140 0.19 15.62 -4.07
N VAL A 141 -0.80 16.48 -3.86
CA VAL A 141 -2.10 16.40 -4.54
C VAL A 141 -2.40 17.69 -5.28
N TRP A 142 -2.93 17.54 -6.49
CA TRP A 142 -3.32 18.63 -7.36
C TRP A 142 -4.78 18.52 -7.78
N CYS A 143 -5.41 19.67 -8.00
CA CYS A 143 -6.62 19.79 -8.79
C CYS A 143 -6.30 20.64 -10.04
N ASP A 144 -6.37 20.02 -11.22
CA ASP A 144 -5.84 20.51 -12.50
C ASP A 144 -4.39 21.03 -12.38
N ASN A 145 -4.23 22.35 -12.28
CA ASN A 145 -2.94 23.05 -12.20
C ASN A 145 -2.71 23.73 -10.84
N GLU A 146 -3.50 23.38 -9.84
CA GLU A 146 -3.45 23.97 -8.50
C GLU A 146 -3.10 22.91 -7.46
N ILE A 147 -2.12 23.21 -6.61
CA ILE A 147 -1.72 22.33 -5.52
C ILE A 147 -2.73 22.45 -4.37
N VAL A 148 -3.23 21.31 -3.91
CA VAL A 148 -4.29 21.23 -2.87
C VAL A 148 -3.89 20.37 -1.68
N LEU A 149 -2.86 19.54 -1.83
CA LEU A 149 -2.04 19.06 -0.72
C LEU A 149 -0.58 19.32 -1.10
N PRO A 150 0.11 20.25 -0.43
CA PRO A 150 1.51 20.54 -0.72
C PRO A 150 2.41 19.35 -0.39
N PHE A 151 3.65 19.40 -0.90
CA PHE A 151 4.68 18.40 -0.64
C PHE A 151 4.71 17.97 0.83
N THR A 152 4.39 16.70 1.06
CA THR A 152 4.50 16.04 2.35
C THR A 152 5.62 15.03 2.26
N ALA A 153 6.64 15.16 3.11
CA ALA A 153 7.88 14.39 3.03
C ALA A 153 7.68 12.86 3.12
N ASN A 154 6.74 12.44 3.95
CA ASN A 154 6.43 11.03 4.17
C ASN A 154 4.94 10.85 4.48
N CYS A 155 4.17 10.43 3.48
CA CYS A 155 2.72 10.34 3.61
C CYS A 155 2.24 9.11 4.36
N ALA A 156 3.01 8.01 4.34
CA ALA A 156 2.72 6.83 5.16
C ALA A 156 2.79 7.16 6.66
N VAL A 157 3.76 7.99 7.07
CA VAL A 157 3.91 8.42 8.47
C VAL A 157 2.94 9.56 8.84
N THR A 158 2.75 10.52 7.93
CA THR A 158 1.88 11.69 8.20
C THR A 158 0.40 11.30 8.23
N TYR A 159 0.00 10.37 7.38
CA TYR A 159 -1.38 9.93 7.20
C TYR A 159 -1.50 8.40 7.42
N PRO A 160 -1.32 7.92 8.66
CA PRO A 160 -1.22 6.49 8.96
C PRO A 160 -2.51 5.70 8.67
N GLU A 161 -3.65 6.40 8.60
CA GLU A 161 -4.96 5.84 8.27
C GLU A 161 -5.26 5.87 6.76
N GLY A 162 -4.29 6.27 5.93
CA GLY A 162 -4.46 6.38 4.49
C GLY A 162 -5.48 7.45 4.09
N LYS A 163 -5.76 8.41 4.97
CA LYS A 163 -6.67 9.53 4.74
C LYS A 163 -5.90 10.83 4.59
N PHE A 164 -6.08 11.51 3.46
CA PHE A 164 -5.32 12.70 3.13
C PHE A 164 -6.25 13.93 3.16
N PRO A 165 -5.95 14.93 4.01
CA PRO A 165 -6.62 16.21 3.90
C PRO A 165 -6.18 16.89 2.60
N TYR A 166 -7.05 17.72 2.06
CA TYR A 166 -6.72 18.58 0.92
C TYR A 166 -7.60 19.82 0.94
N GLU A 167 -7.14 20.89 0.31
CA GLU A 167 -7.89 22.14 0.19
C GLU A 167 -9.04 22.01 -0.82
N LYS A 168 -10.12 21.32 -0.41
CA LYS A 168 -11.27 20.99 -1.26
C LYS A 168 -11.83 22.17 -2.06
N ALA A 169 -11.91 23.35 -1.45
CA ALA A 169 -12.40 24.55 -2.11
C ALA A 169 -11.60 24.92 -3.37
N LYS A 170 -10.28 24.66 -3.40
CA LYS A 170 -9.43 24.89 -4.58
C LYS A 170 -9.73 23.91 -5.73
N CYS A 171 -10.45 22.82 -5.46
CA CYS A 171 -10.88 21.86 -6.45
C CYS A 171 -12.27 22.15 -7.04
N GLU A 172 -13.00 23.13 -6.50
CA GLU A 172 -14.30 23.52 -7.04
C GLU A 172 -14.14 24.06 -8.48
N GLY A 173 -14.99 23.60 -9.40
CA GLY A 173 -14.90 23.93 -10.82
C GLY A 173 -13.72 23.31 -11.58
N LYS A 174 -12.88 22.50 -10.93
CA LYS A 174 -11.79 21.74 -11.58
C LYS A 174 -12.28 20.41 -12.13
N SER A 175 -11.52 19.86 -13.08
CA SER A 175 -11.92 18.65 -13.81
C SER A 175 -11.17 17.38 -13.39
N ARG A 176 -9.97 17.53 -12.81
CA ARG A 176 -9.11 16.41 -12.46
C ARG A 176 -8.47 16.61 -11.10
N LEU A 177 -8.56 15.60 -10.25
CA LEU A 177 -7.71 15.46 -9.07
C LEU A 177 -6.58 14.49 -9.41
N THR A 178 -5.36 14.82 -9.00
CA THR A 178 -4.18 13.96 -9.20
C THR A 178 -3.40 13.81 -7.89
N LEU A 179 -3.23 12.58 -7.42
CA LEU A 179 -2.26 12.23 -6.39
C LEU A 179 -0.94 11.84 -7.06
N TYR A 180 0.15 12.43 -6.61
CA TYR A 180 1.51 12.00 -6.88
C TYR A 180 2.08 11.39 -5.61
N TRP A 181 2.52 10.14 -5.66
CA TRP A 181 3.22 9.48 -4.57
C TRP A 181 4.42 8.72 -5.11
N MET A 182 5.51 8.70 -4.35
CA MET A 182 6.71 7.96 -4.69
C MET A 182 7.21 7.18 -3.48
N SER A 183 7.45 5.88 -3.62
CA SER A 183 8.09 5.07 -2.58
C SER A 183 9.60 5.30 -2.58
N THR A 184 10.20 5.42 -1.40
CA THR A 184 11.64 5.59 -1.19
C THR A 184 12.33 4.34 -0.61
N LEU A 185 11.71 3.15 -0.70
CA LEU A 185 12.27 1.93 -0.11
C LEU A 185 13.50 1.41 -0.88
N LEU A 186 13.31 1.00 -2.13
CA LEU A 186 14.36 0.56 -3.06
C LEU A 186 14.37 1.51 -4.26
N GLU A 187 14.50 1.00 -5.49
CA GLU A 187 14.21 1.79 -6.69
C GLU A 187 12.97 2.66 -6.47
N TRP A 188 13.06 3.95 -6.79
CA TRP A 188 11.99 4.88 -6.43
C TRP A 188 10.79 4.62 -7.32
N GLN A 189 9.75 4.03 -6.76
CA GLN A 189 8.56 3.59 -7.48
C GLN A 189 7.52 4.69 -7.51
N VAL A 190 6.97 4.98 -8.69
CA VAL A 190 6.05 6.08 -8.94
C VAL A 190 4.61 5.58 -9.02
N TYR A 191 3.74 6.23 -8.25
CA TYR A 191 2.30 6.00 -8.20
C TYR A 191 1.62 7.33 -8.50
N ILE A 192 0.79 7.35 -9.54
CA ILE A 192 0.03 8.52 -9.95
C ILE A 192 -1.40 8.09 -10.21
N ASP A 193 -2.32 8.67 -9.46
CA ASP A 193 -3.75 8.40 -9.58
C ASP A 193 -4.49 9.67 -9.99
N CYS A 194 -5.26 9.58 -11.07
CA CYS A 194 -6.11 10.65 -11.55
C CYS A 194 -7.59 10.27 -11.43
N ALA A 195 -8.36 11.16 -10.82
CA ALA A 195 -9.82 11.07 -10.78
C ALA A 195 -10.45 12.19 -11.60
N LYS A 196 -11.53 11.86 -12.32
CA LYS A 196 -12.36 12.83 -13.02
C LYS A 196 -13.35 13.44 -12.02
N ILE A 197 -13.06 14.64 -11.52
CA ILE A 197 -13.88 15.32 -10.51
C ILE A 197 -14.77 16.39 -11.14
N GLY A 198 -15.83 16.79 -10.42
CA GLY A 198 -16.69 17.89 -10.85
C GLY A 198 -18.06 17.89 -10.16
N GLU A 199 -18.83 18.94 -10.41
CA GLU A 199 -20.20 19.06 -9.93
C GLU A 199 -21.14 18.05 -10.59
N GLY A 200 -22.17 17.63 -9.87
CA GLY A 200 -23.14 16.63 -10.35
C GLY A 200 -22.59 15.21 -10.46
N GLY A 201 -21.35 14.97 -10.00
CA GLY A 201 -20.77 13.64 -9.95
C GLY A 201 -21.58 12.71 -9.04
N SER A 202 -21.84 11.49 -9.50
CA SER A 202 -22.40 10.45 -8.65
C SER A 202 -21.27 9.77 -7.90
N ALA A 203 -21.44 9.52 -6.59
CA ALA A 203 -20.51 8.67 -5.86
C ALA A 203 -20.50 7.29 -6.55
N ALA A 204 -19.42 6.96 -7.25
CA ALA A 204 -19.28 5.64 -7.82
C ALA A 204 -19.08 4.65 -6.66
N SER A 205 -19.91 3.61 -6.58
CA SER A 205 -19.59 2.45 -5.75
C SER A 205 -18.22 1.95 -6.18
N SER A 206 -17.30 1.81 -5.22
CA SER A 206 -15.98 1.25 -5.44
C SER A 206 -16.14 -0.12 -6.11
N ASN A 207 -16.03 -0.19 -7.43
CA ASN A 207 -15.92 -1.46 -8.14
C ASN A 207 -14.51 -1.98 -7.90
N THR A 208 -14.27 -2.46 -6.69
CA THR A 208 -13.18 -3.35 -6.37
C THR A 208 -13.39 -4.59 -7.21
N THR A 209 -12.63 -4.75 -8.29
CA THR A 209 -12.33 -6.09 -8.79
C THR A 209 -11.60 -6.81 -7.66
N SER A 210 -12.35 -7.64 -6.93
CA SER A 210 -11.80 -8.54 -5.93
C SER A 210 -10.63 -9.30 -6.53
N ALA A 211 -9.51 -9.28 -5.80
CA ALA A 211 -8.30 -10.00 -6.11
C ALA A 211 -8.61 -11.49 -6.37
N ALA A 212 -8.36 -11.94 -7.60
CA ALA A 212 -8.29 -13.36 -7.88
C ALA A 212 -6.96 -13.91 -7.33
N THR A 213 -7.05 -14.75 -6.32
CA THR A 213 -5.96 -15.63 -5.87
C THR A 213 -5.54 -16.54 -7.03
N PRO A 214 -4.25 -16.77 -7.32
CA PRO A 214 -3.86 -17.68 -8.38
C PRO A 214 -3.98 -19.13 -7.87
N THR A 215 -5.11 -19.78 -8.13
CA THR A 215 -5.20 -21.24 -8.03
C THR A 215 -4.58 -21.88 -9.26
N GLY A 216 -3.52 -22.63 -9.03
CA GLY A 216 -2.89 -23.48 -10.04
C GLY A 216 -3.74 -24.70 -10.41
N VAL A 217 -3.39 -25.20 -11.60
CA VAL A 217 -3.54 -26.56 -12.12
C VAL A 217 -4.95 -26.99 -12.55
N SER A 218 -5.06 -27.17 -13.87
CA SER A 218 -6.10 -27.90 -14.60
C SER A 218 -6.39 -29.28 -14.03
N ALA A 219 -7.68 -29.60 -13.87
CA ALA A 219 -8.20 -30.94 -14.11
C ALA A 219 -9.68 -30.83 -14.51
N ALA A 220 -9.98 -31.27 -15.72
CA ALA A 220 -11.33 -31.43 -16.23
C ALA A 220 -11.92 -32.75 -15.73
N THR A 221 -13.10 -32.76 -15.11
CA THR A 221 -14.09 -33.86 -15.24
C THR A 221 -15.50 -33.44 -14.78
N GLN A 222 -16.49 -34.08 -15.40
CA GLN A 222 -17.95 -33.92 -15.45
C GLN A 222 -18.77 -33.52 -14.19
N PRO A 223 -20.01 -33.00 -14.39
CA PRO A 223 -21.00 -32.78 -13.34
C PRO A 223 -21.73 -34.08 -12.97
N PRO A 224 -22.23 -34.24 -11.73
CA PRO A 224 -23.69 -34.14 -11.59
C PRO A 224 -24.26 -33.70 -10.21
N SER A 225 -25.50 -33.22 -10.31
CA SER A 225 -26.65 -33.39 -9.42
C SER A 225 -26.77 -32.64 -8.08
N MET A 226 -27.90 -31.93 -8.00
CA MET A 226 -28.58 -31.43 -6.82
C MET A 226 -28.84 -32.52 -5.76
N GLN A 227 -28.62 -32.20 -4.48
CA GLN A 227 -29.48 -32.62 -3.36
C GLN A 227 -29.55 -31.52 -2.27
N THR A 228 -30.75 -31.40 -1.73
CA THR A 228 -31.35 -30.44 -0.78
C THR A 228 -30.92 -30.72 0.68
N PRO A 229 -31.11 -29.79 1.66
CA PRO A 229 -30.34 -29.77 2.91
C PRO A 229 -31.05 -30.41 4.12
N SER A 230 -30.27 -30.74 5.16
CA SER A 230 -30.74 -31.01 6.54
C SER A 230 -29.66 -30.48 7.50
N THR A 231 -29.83 -29.36 8.20
CA THR A 231 -30.54 -29.10 9.49
C THR A 231 -29.90 -29.73 10.73
N GLN A 232 -29.38 -28.82 11.59
CA GLN A 232 -29.17 -28.86 13.06
C GLN A 232 -28.25 -29.96 13.65
N THR A 233 -27.39 -29.66 14.63
CA THR A 233 -27.80 -29.29 16.00
C THR A 233 -26.69 -28.57 16.78
N THR A 234 -27.11 -27.56 17.54
CA THR A 234 -26.49 -26.83 18.65
C THR A 234 -25.99 -27.71 19.80
N TYR A 235 -24.96 -27.25 20.53
CA TYR A 235 -24.77 -27.26 22.02
C TYR A 235 -23.44 -26.51 22.27
N SER A 236 -23.42 -25.25 22.71
CA SER A 236 -23.49 -24.79 24.12
C SER A 236 -22.70 -25.66 25.09
N ASP A 237 -21.56 -25.15 25.59
CA ASP A 237 -21.45 -24.86 27.03
C ASP A 237 -20.31 -23.92 27.37
N THR A 238 -20.62 -23.10 28.37
CA THR A 238 -19.83 -22.04 29.02
C THR A 238 -19.08 -22.64 30.22
N VAL A 239 -18.00 -21.98 30.67
CA VAL A 239 -17.46 -21.82 32.06
C VAL A 239 -15.95 -21.54 31.86
N GLY A 240 -15.31 -20.49 32.37
CA GLY A 240 -15.64 -19.54 33.42
C GLY A 240 -14.43 -19.40 34.36
N GLY A 241 -13.87 -18.18 34.45
CA GLY A 241 -13.04 -17.63 35.54
C GLY A 241 -11.63 -18.19 35.74
N GLU A 242 -10.66 -17.51 36.35
CA GLU A 242 -10.44 -16.11 36.80
C GLU A 242 -8.99 -16.08 37.33
N ALA A 243 -8.30 -14.92 37.19
CA ALA A 243 -7.24 -14.32 38.05
C ALA A 243 -6.13 -15.19 38.70
N ASP A 244 -4.85 -14.81 38.86
CA ASP A 244 -4.22 -13.51 39.09
C ASP A 244 -2.64 -13.64 39.03
N PRO A 245 -1.87 -12.53 39.15
CA PRO A 245 -0.48 -12.38 38.68
C PRO A 245 0.60 -12.42 39.80
N ALA A 246 1.89 -12.52 39.42
CA ALA A 246 3.03 -11.84 40.10
C ALA A 246 4.42 -12.11 39.46
N THR A 247 5.22 -11.02 39.31
CA THR A 247 6.70 -10.88 39.49
C THR A 247 7.67 -11.63 38.51
N THR A 248 8.83 -11.14 38.03
CA THR A 248 9.76 -10.04 38.41
C THR A 248 10.82 -9.78 37.30
N SER A 249 11.13 -8.49 37.10
CA SER A 249 12.42 -7.79 36.85
C SER A 249 13.74 -8.54 36.50
N GLN A 250 14.39 -8.01 35.45
CA GLN A 250 15.84 -7.76 35.21
C GLN A 250 16.84 -8.90 34.94
N CYS A 251 17.53 -8.78 33.78
CA CYS A 251 18.89 -9.28 33.62
C CYS A 251 19.73 -8.36 32.70
N LYS A 252 20.60 -7.53 33.30
CA LYS A 252 21.71 -6.83 32.64
C LYS A 252 22.88 -7.81 32.50
N ARG A 253 23.45 -7.97 31.30
CA ARG A 253 24.75 -8.65 31.11
C ARG A 253 25.85 -7.64 30.77
N LYS A 254 26.97 -7.83 31.46
CA LYS A 254 28.19 -7.03 31.56
C LYS A 254 29.16 -7.41 30.43
N LEU A 255 29.69 -6.41 29.72
CA LEU A 255 30.79 -6.55 28.75
C LEU A 255 32.12 -6.75 29.49
N GLN A 256 32.87 -7.81 29.16
CA GLN A 256 34.30 -7.94 29.48
C GLN A 256 35.11 -7.68 28.20
N ARG A 257 36.03 -6.70 28.29
CA ARG A 257 37.09 -6.44 27.32
C ARG A 257 38.17 -7.53 27.47
N VAL A 258 38.64 -8.06 26.35
CA VAL A 258 39.91 -8.81 26.26
C VAL A 258 40.91 -7.91 25.54
N ALA A 259 42.04 -7.66 26.19
CA ALA A 259 43.20 -6.99 25.63
C ALA A 259 44.27 -8.02 25.30
N SER A 260 45.02 -7.71 24.24
CA SER A 260 46.07 -8.50 23.59
C SER A 260 47.26 -8.84 24.50
N ASN A 261 47.91 -9.96 24.17
CA ASN A 261 49.35 -10.13 24.13
C ASN A 261 49.70 -10.87 22.83
#